data_AF-A0A351DUN3-F1
#
_entry.id   AF-A0A351DUN3-F1
#
_cell.length_a   1.000
_cell.length_b   1.000
_cell.length_c   1.000
_cell.angle_alpha   90.00
_cell.angle_beta   90.00
_cell.angle_gamma   90.00
#
_symmetry.space_group_name_H-M   'P 1'
#
loop_
_entity.id
_entity.type
_entity.pdbx_description
1 polymer ?
#
loop_
_entity_poly.entity_id
_entity_poly.type
_entity_poly.pdbx_seq_one_letter_code
_entity_poly.pdbx_strand_id
1 'polypeptide(L)'
;MKTVDAMRMMIALGLLIVSVAAVGQQTPAPPQSQSILIEGATAHLGTGDVIESCAIGLKDGRIDYVGRSFQVNKDEYDVVIDGRGQHVYPGFIVLNTTLG
;
A
#
# COMPACT_ATOMS: atom_id res chain seq x y z
N MET A 1 16.88 49.38 -21.00
CA MET A 1 15.77 48.40 -21.15
C MET A 1 16.29 47.05 -21.65
N LYS A 2 17.26 46.45 -20.95
CA LYS A 2 17.86 45.14 -21.29
C LYS A 2 18.24 44.34 -20.04
N THR A 3 18.57 45.03 -18.95
CA THR A 3 18.98 44.44 -17.67
C THR A 3 17.79 44.02 -16.79
N VAL A 4 16.73 44.83 -16.72
CA VAL A 4 15.55 44.53 -15.90
C VAL A 4 14.75 43.36 -16.47
N ASP A 5 14.62 43.27 -17.79
CA ASP A 5 13.89 42.18 -18.44
C ASP A 5 14.66 40.85 -18.36
N ALA A 6 16.00 40.90 -18.49
CA ALA A 6 16.85 39.74 -18.24
C ALA A 6 16.74 39.25 -16.78
N MET A 7 16.69 40.16 -15.81
CA MET A 7 16.50 39.81 -14.40
C MET A 7 15.14 39.16 -14.15
N ARG A 8 14.06 39.67 -14.75
CA ARG A 8 12.72 39.06 -14.68
C ARG A 8 12.70 37.66 -15.29
N MET A 9 13.38 37.47 -16.42
CA MET A 9 13.49 36.16 -17.09
C MET A 9 14.26 35.15 -16.24
N MET A 10 15.34 35.56 -15.58
CA MET A 10 16.10 34.70 -14.66
C MET A 10 15.28 34.31 -13.43
N ILE A 11 14.49 35.24 -12.86
CA ILE A 11 13.59 34.94 -11.74
C ILE A 11 12.50 33.96 -12.16
N ALA A 12 11.90 34.15 -13.34
CA ALA A 12 10.88 33.25 -13.86
C ALA A 12 11.43 31.83 -14.11
N LEU A 13 12.65 31.72 -14.65
CA LEU A 13 13.32 30.44 -14.86
C LEU A 13 13.64 29.74 -13.53
N GLY A 14 14.09 30.49 -12.53
CA GLY A 14 14.32 29.95 -11.18
C GLY A 14 13.05 29.41 -10.52
N LEU A 15 11.93 30.14 -10.62
CA LEU A 15 10.64 29.70 -10.09
C LEU A 15 10.11 28.43 -10.77
N LEU A 16 10.32 28.31 -12.09
CA LEU A 16 9.94 27.11 -12.84
C LEU A 16 10.72 25.87 -12.38
N ILE A 17 12.03 26.00 -12.13
CA ILE A 17 12.90 24.90 -11.67
C ILE A 17 12.49 24.42 -10.27
N VAL A 18 12.12 25.32 -9.36
CA VAL A 18 11.64 24.98 -8.01
C VAL A 18 10.31 24.22 -8.05
N SER A 19 9.42 24.53 -8.99
CA SER A 19 8.11 23.86 -9.10
C SER A 19 8.19 22.36 -9.46
N VAL A 20 9.25 21.95 -10.17
CA VAL A 20 9.45 20.54 -10.58
C VAL A 20 10.09 19.70 -9.46
N ALA A 21 10.82 20.34 -8.52
CA ALA A 21 11.44 19.66 -7.39
C ALA A 21 10.44 19.24 -6.28
N ALA A 22 9.20 19.70 -6.35
CA ALA A 22 8.16 19.37 -5.37
C ALA A 22 7.51 17.97 -5.58
N VAL A 23 7.86 17.25 -6.65
CA VAL A 23 7.26 15.96 -7.01
C VAL A 23 7.97 14.78 -6.33
N GLY A 24 8.16 14.86 -5.01
CA GLY A 24 8.85 13.84 -4.21
C GLY A 24 8.16 13.48 -2.89
N GLN A 25 6.98 14.05 -2.63
CA GLN A 25 6.23 13.75 -1.42
C GLN A 25 5.62 12.33 -1.51
N GLN A 26 5.62 11.59 -0.40
CA GLN A 26 4.87 10.35 -0.30
C GLN A 26 3.38 10.68 -0.52
N THR A 27 2.85 10.27 -1.67
CA THR A 27 1.42 10.34 -1.95
C THR A 27 0.78 9.03 -1.53
N PRO A 28 -0.29 9.06 -0.70
CA PRO A 28 -1.04 7.85 -0.38
C PRO A 28 -1.42 7.09 -1.65
N ALA A 29 -1.42 5.75 -1.55
CA ALA A 29 -1.93 4.93 -2.63
C ALA A 29 -3.40 5.31 -2.94
N PRO A 30 -3.85 5.20 -4.20
CA PRO A 30 -5.26 5.34 -4.53
C PRO A 30 -6.12 4.37 -3.70
N PRO A 31 -7.41 4.68 -3.48
CA PRO A 31 -8.34 3.74 -2.87
C PRO A 31 -8.33 2.38 -3.58
N GLN A 32 -8.50 1.30 -2.83
CA GLN A 32 -8.59 -0.05 -3.38
C GLN A 32 -9.74 -0.14 -4.39
N SER A 33 -9.46 -0.64 -5.59
CA SER A 33 -10.44 -0.75 -6.68
C SER A 33 -11.11 -2.12 -6.79
N GLN A 34 -10.48 -3.16 -6.25
CA GLN A 34 -10.95 -4.55 -6.29
C GLN A 34 -10.73 -5.21 -4.94
N SER A 35 -11.73 -5.95 -4.46
CA SER A 35 -11.61 -6.80 -3.29
C SER A 35 -10.73 -8.02 -3.58
N ILE A 36 -9.93 -8.44 -2.59
CA ILE A 36 -8.93 -9.49 -2.75
C ILE A 36 -9.11 -10.52 -1.65
N LEU A 37 -9.11 -11.80 -1.99
CA LEU A 37 -9.06 -12.91 -1.05
C LEU A 37 -7.76 -13.68 -1.26
N ILE A 38 -6.89 -13.72 -0.25
CA ILE A 38 -5.74 -14.63 -0.22
C ILE A 38 -6.18 -15.90 0.48
N GLU A 39 -6.05 -17.06 -0.16
CA GLU A 39 -6.61 -18.32 0.35
C GLU A 39 -5.58 -19.44 0.40
N GLY A 40 -5.65 -20.30 1.43
CA GLY A 40 -4.87 -21.51 1.56
C GLY A 40 -3.48 -21.31 2.18
N ALA A 41 -3.14 -20.08 2.56
CA ALA A 41 -1.88 -19.77 3.24
C ALA A 41 -1.90 -20.19 4.72
N THR A 42 -0.75 -20.10 5.39
CA THR A 42 -0.66 -20.19 6.86
C THR A 42 -0.52 -18.78 7.44
N ALA A 43 -1.53 -18.30 8.17
CA ALA A 43 -1.50 -16.99 8.81
C ALA A 43 -0.90 -17.08 10.22
N HIS A 44 0.05 -16.19 10.50
CA HIS A 44 0.55 -15.93 11.85
C HIS A 44 -0.11 -14.65 12.36
N LEU A 45 -0.76 -14.67 13.52
CA LEU A 45 -1.59 -13.52 13.96
C LEU A 45 -0.84 -12.45 14.76
N GLY A 46 0.44 -12.70 15.08
CA GLY A 46 1.22 -11.83 15.96
C GLY A 46 0.87 -11.94 17.45
N THR A 47 -0.21 -12.65 17.81
CA THR A 47 -0.57 -13.04 19.18
C THR A 47 0.15 -14.29 19.67
N GLY A 48 0.87 -14.97 18.77
CA GLY A 48 1.39 -16.33 18.96
C GLY A 48 0.51 -17.40 18.32
N ASP A 49 -0.72 -17.06 17.93
CA ASP A 49 -1.63 -17.98 17.26
C ASP A 49 -1.31 -18.11 15.76
N VAL A 50 -1.57 -19.31 15.23
CA VAL A 50 -1.38 -19.66 13.83
C VAL A 50 -2.66 -20.31 13.28
N ILE A 51 -3.07 -19.89 12.08
CA ILE A 51 -4.18 -20.50 11.33
C ILE A 51 -3.61 -21.12 10.06
N GLU A 52 -3.60 -22.45 10.00
CA GLU A 52 -3.28 -23.19 8.78
C GLU A 52 -4.47 -23.18 7.80
N SER A 53 -4.17 -23.23 6.49
CA SER A 53 -5.19 -23.17 5.43
C SER A 53 -6.15 -21.99 5.64
N CYS A 54 -5.61 -20.82 5.95
CA CYS A 54 -6.36 -19.60 6.23
C CYS A 54 -6.81 -18.90 4.95
N ALA A 55 -7.80 -18.02 5.10
CA ALA A 55 -8.10 -16.99 4.13
C ALA A 55 -8.06 -15.61 4.76
N ILE A 56 -7.57 -14.62 4.01
CA ILE A 56 -7.50 -13.20 4.39
C ILE A 56 -8.17 -12.38 3.30
N GLY A 57 -9.25 -11.70 3.67
CA GLY A 57 -10.00 -10.82 2.79
C GLY A 57 -9.58 -9.37 2.95
N LEU A 58 -9.47 -8.66 1.83
CA LEU A 58 -9.19 -7.22 1.75
C LEU A 58 -10.27 -6.52 0.95
N LYS A 59 -10.95 -5.56 1.55
CA LYS A 59 -12.02 -4.76 0.93
C LYS A 59 -11.99 -3.33 1.44
N ASP A 60 -12.20 -2.37 0.54
CA ASP A 60 -12.19 -0.93 0.84
C ASP A 60 -10.93 -0.46 1.61
N GLY A 61 -9.78 -1.04 1.29
CA GLY A 61 -8.48 -0.75 1.92
C GLY A 61 -8.34 -1.31 3.34
N ARG A 62 -9.21 -2.24 3.76
CA ARG A 62 -9.23 -2.84 5.10
C ARG A 62 -9.21 -4.36 5.00
N ILE A 63 -8.76 -5.00 6.07
CA ILE A 63 -8.94 -6.44 6.26
C ILE A 63 -10.39 -6.66 6.71
N ASP A 64 -11.19 -7.33 5.90
CA ASP A 64 -12.60 -7.61 6.21
C ASP A 64 -12.82 -9.05 6.69
N TYR A 65 -11.86 -9.94 6.45
CA TYR A 65 -11.91 -11.34 6.88
C TYR A 65 -10.53 -11.86 7.26
N VAL A 66 -10.44 -12.61 8.37
CA VAL A 66 -9.31 -13.46 8.75
C VAL A 66 -9.88 -14.72 9.37
N GLY A 67 -9.61 -15.89 8.78
CA GLY A 67 -10.18 -17.14 9.27
C GLY A 67 -9.75 -18.34 8.45
N ARG A 68 -10.48 -19.45 8.57
CA ARG A 68 -10.18 -20.67 7.80
C ARG A 68 -10.77 -20.57 6.41
N SER A 69 -10.04 -21.04 5.40
CA SER A 69 -10.42 -20.93 3.98
C SER A 69 -11.79 -21.54 3.66
N PHE A 70 -12.18 -22.62 4.34
CA PHE A 70 -13.47 -23.28 4.10
C PHE A 70 -14.68 -22.50 4.64
N GLN A 71 -14.47 -21.46 5.44
CA GLN A 71 -15.55 -20.69 6.08
C GLN A 71 -15.89 -19.40 5.32
N VAL A 72 -15.10 -19.02 4.30
CA VAL A 72 -15.33 -17.81 3.51
C VAL A 72 -15.91 -18.17 2.15
N ASN A 73 -16.80 -17.32 1.65
CA ASN A 73 -17.33 -17.42 0.30
C ASN A 73 -16.43 -16.66 -0.66
N LYS A 74 -15.75 -17.36 -1.57
CA LYS A 74 -14.81 -16.75 -2.52
C LYS A 74 -15.51 -15.87 -3.55
N ASP A 75 -16.78 -16.14 -3.84
CA ASP A 75 -17.57 -15.41 -4.83
C ASP A 75 -17.89 -13.97 -4.37
N GLU A 76 -17.61 -13.63 -3.10
CA GLU A 76 -17.75 -12.27 -2.55
C GLU A 76 -16.56 -11.35 -2.87
N TYR A 77 -15.50 -11.88 -3.48
CA TYR A 77 -14.26 -11.17 -3.78
C TYR A 77 -13.97 -11.12 -5.29
N ASP A 78 -13.46 -9.99 -5.76
CA ASP A 78 -13.17 -9.77 -7.18
C ASP A 78 -11.94 -10.54 -7.66
N VAL A 79 -10.96 -10.72 -6.76
CA VAL A 79 -9.69 -11.40 -7.03
C VAL A 79 -9.42 -12.43 -5.95
N VAL A 80 -9.13 -13.67 -6.36
CA VAL A 80 -8.70 -14.74 -5.46
C VAL A 80 -7.25 -15.09 -5.75
N ILE A 81 -6.41 -15.03 -4.73
CA ILE A 81 -4.98 -15.34 -4.77
C ILE A 81 -4.76 -16.66 -4.03
N ASP A 82 -4.16 -17.63 -4.72
CA ASP A 82 -3.74 -18.89 -4.11
C ASP A 82 -2.45 -18.69 -3.31
N GLY A 83 -2.56 -18.82 -2.00
CA GLY A 83 -1.46 -18.70 -1.03
C GLY A 83 -0.96 -20.03 -0.51
N ARG A 84 -1.35 -21.18 -1.07
CA ARG A 84 -0.92 -22.50 -0.58
C ARG A 84 0.60 -22.63 -0.56
N GLY A 85 1.11 -23.17 0.55
CA GLY A 85 2.55 -23.29 0.81
C GLY A 85 3.23 -22.00 1.27
N GLN A 86 2.51 -20.87 1.27
CA GLN A 86 3.03 -19.58 1.72
C GLN A 86 2.58 -19.26 3.15
N HIS A 87 3.30 -18.33 3.77
CA HIS A 87 2.98 -17.80 5.10
C HIS A 87 2.66 -16.32 5.01
N VAL A 88 1.65 -15.89 5.79
CA VAL A 88 1.26 -14.48 5.90
C VAL A 88 1.49 -14.00 7.33
N TYR A 89 2.05 -12.80 7.45
CA TYR A 89 2.36 -12.14 8.72
C TYR A 89 1.76 -10.73 8.73
N PRO A 90 1.48 -10.15 9.91
CA PRO A 90 1.25 -8.72 10.03
C PRO A 90 2.47 -7.96 9.50
N GLY A 91 2.24 -6.78 8.92
CA GLY A 91 3.32 -5.91 8.49
C GLY A 91 4.27 -5.59 9.65
N PHE A 92 5.57 -5.70 9.42
CA PHE A 92 6.57 -5.36 10.43
C PHE A 92 6.71 -3.86 10.59
N ILE A 93 6.85 -3.41 11.84
CA ILE A 93 7.09 -2.02 12.19
C ILE A 93 8.54 -1.87 12.63
N VAL A 94 9.31 -1.10 11.87
CA VAL A 94 10.69 -0.76 12.23
C VAL A 94 10.67 0.48 13.11
N LEU A 95 10.90 0.31 14.41
CA LEU A 95 10.71 1.39 15.40
C LEU A 95 11.85 2.43 15.46
N ASN A 96 12.94 2.21 14.73
CA ASN A 96 14.14 3.07 14.77
C ASN A 96 14.63 3.41 13.36
N THR A 97 13.73 3.98 12.57
CA THR A 97 14.03 4.51 11.23
C THR A 97 14.12 6.04 11.29
N THR A 98 15.01 6.61 10.47
CA THR A 98 15.13 8.07 10.29
C THR A 98 14.15 8.62 9.25
N LEU A 99 13.57 7.74 8.44
CA LEU A 99 12.44 8.01 7.56
C LEU A 99 11.21 7.48 8.30
N GLY A 100 10.41 8.38 8.87
CA GLY A 100 9.17 8.03 9.56
C GLY A 100 8.21 7.24 8.67
#